data_AF-A0A1E3Q137-F1
#
_entry.id   AF-A0A1E3Q137-F1
#
_cell.length_a   1.000
_cell.length_b   1.000
_cell.length_c   1.000
_cell.angle_alpha   90.00
_cell.angle_beta   90.00
_cell.angle_gamma   90.00
#
_symmetry.space_group_name_H-M   'P 1'
#
loop_
_entity.id
_entity.type
_entity.pdbx_description
1 polymer ?
#
loop_
_entity_poly.entity_id
_entity_poly.type
_entity_poly.pdbx_seq_one_letter_code
_entity_poly.pdbx_strand_id
1 'polypeptide(L)'
;MFRFVRHQPSPEVHGITYSLLDARDAHPLSTIHIEGLKSEVLFHGSDEILQNLGLVSIRHVVDADDNYRMFILPDGHTYQWTGKTRYLERVTDRSGTQDTEVRERIGAARRIGTRIWEIKFDERQLPAEVVFSTAIVSILDQWNTVFGVGGIFLKSDKNLTVKFQS
;
A
#
# COMPACT_ATOMS: atom_id res chain seq x y z
N MET A 1 14.07 9.72 6.60
CA MET A 1 12.91 9.50 7.49
C MET A 1 11.66 9.82 6.70
N PHE A 2 10.77 8.86 6.50
CA PHE A 2 9.60 9.07 5.66
C PHE A 2 8.43 9.70 6.43
N ARG A 3 7.68 10.58 5.77
CA ARG A 3 6.43 11.15 6.31
C ARG A 3 5.34 11.19 5.23
N PHE A 4 4.11 10.99 5.66
CA PHE A 4 2.93 11.21 4.84
C PHE A 4 2.31 12.57 5.11
N VAL A 5 2.03 13.33 4.06
CA VAL A 5 1.27 14.59 4.12
C VAL A 5 -0.06 14.38 3.43
N ARG A 6 -1.15 14.58 4.17
CA ARG A 6 -2.50 14.56 3.64
C ARG A 6 -2.81 15.88 2.96
N HIS A 7 -3.36 15.82 1.75
CA HIS A 7 -3.87 16.99 1.05
C HIS A 7 -5.33 17.28 1.43
N GLN A 8 -5.73 18.54 1.32
CA GLN A 8 -7.14 18.89 1.52
C GLN A 8 -8.00 18.20 0.44
N PRO A 9 -9.15 17.62 0.80
CA PRO A 9 -10.05 17.05 -0.19
C PRO A 9 -10.52 18.16 -1.12
N SER A 10 -10.38 17.97 -2.43
CA SER A 10 -11.06 18.82 -3.41
C SER A 10 -12.54 18.40 -3.46
N PRO A 11 -13.50 19.34 -3.54
CA PRO A 11 -14.91 19.00 -3.71
C PRO A 11 -15.19 18.18 -4.98
N GLU A 12 -14.31 18.28 -5.97
CA GLU A 12 -14.46 17.64 -7.28
C GLU A 12 -13.82 16.24 -7.34
N VAL A 13 -12.97 15.90 -6.36
CA VAL A 13 -12.19 14.67 -6.36
C VAL A 13 -12.67 13.79 -5.21
N HIS A 14 -13.26 12.65 -5.55
CA HIS A 14 -13.62 11.63 -4.56
C HIS A 14 -12.34 11.02 -3.97
N GLY A 15 -12.36 10.61 -2.71
CA GLY A 15 -11.20 9.97 -2.06
C GLY A 15 -10.27 10.92 -1.28
N ILE A 16 -9.09 10.43 -0.93
CA ILE A 16 -8.09 11.17 -0.14
C ILE A 16 -6.73 11.05 -0.80
N THR A 17 -6.05 12.18 -0.96
CA THR A 17 -4.69 12.22 -1.53
C THR A 17 -3.65 12.42 -0.44
N TYR A 18 -2.56 11.66 -0.54
CA TYR A 18 -1.37 11.77 0.29
C TYR A 18 -0.12 11.94 -0.56
N SER A 19 0.90 12.58 0.00
CA SER A 19 2.26 12.55 -0.54
C SER A 19 3.20 11.89 0.46
N LEU A 20 4.04 10.97 -0.03
CA LEU A 20 5.19 10.44 0.68
C LEU A 20 6.36 11.40 0.48
N LEU A 21 6.98 11.86 1.57
CA LEU A 21 8.16 12.70 1.56
C LEU A 21 9.28 12.00 2.33
N ASP A 22 10.51 12.05 1.83
CA ASP A 22 11.69 11.85 2.67
C ASP A 22 12.03 13.17 3.37
N ALA A 23 12.38 13.12 4.65
CA ALA A 23 12.80 14.27 5.43
C ALA A 23 14.00 15.05 4.83
N ARG A 24 14.71 14.44 3.87
CA ARG A 24 15.86 15.04 3.18
C ARG A 24 15.47 15.74 1.87
N ASP A 25 14.27 15.50 1.33
CA ASP A 25 13.83 16.05 0.04
C ASP A 25 12.55 16.89 0.20
N ALA A 26 12.50 17.99 -0.55
CA ALA A 26 11.32 18.83 -0.64
C ALA A 26 10.25 18.24 -1.58
N HIS A 27 10.66 17.38 -2.52
CA HIS A 27 9.75 16.79 -3.50
C HIS A 27 9.15 15.47 -3.00
N PRO A 28 7.86 15.21 -3.32
CA PRO A 28 7.22 13.95 -2.97
C PRO A 28 7.85 12.79 -3.72
N LEU A 29 8.17 11.72 -3.02
CA LEU A 29 8.63 10.45 -3.60
C LEU A 29 7.48 9.71 -4.29
N SER A 30 6.26 9.89 -3.78
CA SER A 30 5.05 9.40 -4.44
C SER A 30 3.82 10.21 -4.05
N THR A 31 2.85 10.29 -4.95
CA THR A 31 1.48 10.77 -4.69
C THR A 31 0.54 9.57 -4.67
N ILE A 32 -0.29 9.47 -3.64
CA ILE A 32 -1.16 8.32 -3.37
C ILE A 32 -2.59 8.81 -3.31
N HIS A 33 -3.43 8.27 -4.18
CA HIS A 33 -4.83 8.58 -4.27
C HIS A 33 -5.67 7.38 -3.82
N ILE A 34 -6.52 7.58 -2.81
CA ILE A 34 -7.18 6.49 -2.08
C ILE A 34 -8.70 6.58 -2.23
N GLU A 35 -9.29 5.63 -2.95
CA GLU A 35 -10.73 5.58 -3.27
C GLU A 35 -11.42 4.27 -2.82
N GLY A 36 -10.96 3.61 -1.76
CA GLY A 36 -11.69 2.52 -1.12
C GLY A 36 -11.55 1.17 -1.84
N LEU A 37 -12.07 1.02 -3.06
CA LEU A 37 -11.98 -0.23 -3.84
C LEU A 37 -10.83 -0.23 -4.86
N LYS A 38 -10.45 0.96 -5.31
CA LYS A 38 -9.29 1.21 -6.15
C LYS A 38 -8.48 2.33 -5.54
N SER A 39 -7.17 2.25 -5.64
CA SER A 39 -6.26 3.33 -5.23
C SER A 39 -5.12 3.37 -6.23
N GLU A 40 -4.48 4.51 -6.34
CA GLU A 40 -3.40 4.72 -7.30
C GLU A 40 -2.22 5.35 -6.59
N VAL A 41 -1.02 4.90 -6.95
CA VAL A 41 0.25 5.44 -6.46
C VAL A 41 1.07 5.87 -7.66
N LEU A 42 1.32 7.16 -7.77
CA LEU A 42 2.25 7.71 -8.75
C LEU A 42 3.60 7.93 -8.07
N PHE A 43 4.64 7.23 -8.53
CA PHE A 43 6.00 7.40 -8.03
C PHE A 43 6.73 8.49 -8.84
N HIS A 44 7.45 9.37 -8.14
CA HIS A 44 8.16 10.53 -8.73
C HIS A 44 9.67 10.49 -8.52
N GLY A 45 10.20 9.36 -8.03
CA GLY A 45 11.59 9.27 -7.61
C GLY A 45 12.60 9.59 -8.72
N SER A 46 13.76 10.10 -8.32
CA SER A 46 14.86 10.41 -9.24
C SER A 46 15.72 9.20 -9.60
N ASP A 47 15.57 8.09 -8.87
CA ASP A 47 16.23 6.81 -9.17
C ASP A 47 15.51 6.09 -10.31
N GLU A 48 16.28 5.48 -11.21
CA GLU A 48 15.80 4.69 -12.36
C GLU A 48 14.74 3.66 -11.96
N ILE A 49 14.88 3.03 -10.78
CA ILE A 49 13.91 2.07 -10.27
C ILE A 49 12.54 2.74 -10.10
N LEU A 50 12.49 3.89 -9.42
CA LEU A 50 11.23 4.59 -9.14
C LEU A 50 10.63 5.25 -10.40
N GLN A 51 11.46 5.72 -11.34
CA GLN A 51 10.99 6.26 -12.61
C GLN A 51 10.27 5.21 -13.45
N ASN A 52 10.79 3.99 -13.46
CA ASN A 52 10.20 2.88 -14.21
C ASN A 52 8.89 2.36 -13.60
N LEU A 53 8.59 2.65 -12.33
CA LEU A 53 7.32 2.26 -11.69
C LEU A 53 6.13 3.04 -12.23
N GLY A 54 6.29 4.35 -12.46
CA GLY A 54 5.21 5.23 -12.92
C GLY A 54 3.95 5.17 -12.03
N LEU A 55 2.79 4.97 -12.67
CA LEU A 55 1.49 4.86 -12.01
C LEU A 55 1.16 3.39 -11.69
N VAL A 56 1.11 3.07 -10.40
CA VAL A 56 0.72 1.74 -9.89
C VAL A 56 -0.72 1.77 -9.41
N SER A 57 -1.57 0.92 -9.98
CA SER A 57 -2.94 0.71 -9.52
C SER A 57 -2.99 -0.38 -8.44
N ILE A 58 -3.61 -0.08 -7.32
CA ILE A 58 -3.90 -1.00 -6.22
C ILE A 58 -5.40 -1.31 -6.24
N ARG A 59 -5.74 -2.59 -6.36
CA ARG A 59 -7.12 -3.08 -6.40
C ARG A 59 -7.47 -3.83 -5.14
N HIS A 60 -8.71 -3.67 -4.70
CA HIS A 60 -9.30 -4.52 -3.69
C HIS A 60 -9.73 -5.87 -4.30
N VAL A 61 -9.31 -6.97 -3.68
CA VAL A 61 -9.75 -8.32 -4.02
C VAL A 61 -10.15 -9.05 -2.75
N VAL A 62 -11.17 -9.90 -2.84
CA VAL A 62 -11.67 -10.71 -1.72
C VAL A 62 -11.78 -12.15 -2.19
N ASP A 63 -11.34 -13.08 -1.35
CA ASP A 63 -11.66 -14.50 -1.50
C ASP A 63 -12.34 -15.02 -0.23
N ALA A 64 -12.49 -16.33 -0.10
CA ALA A 64 -13.12 -16.95 1.07
C ALA A 64 -12.32 -16.73 2.37
N ASP A 65 -11.01 -16.50 2.25
CA ASP A 65 -10.07 -16.54 3.37
C ASP A 65 -9.60 -15.16 3.80
N ASP A 66 -9.44 -14.19 2.89
CA ASP A 66 -8.97 -12.85 3.21
C ASP A 66 -9.47 -11.79 2.21
N ASN A 67 -9.14 -10.55 2.51
CA ASN A 67 -9.17 -9.46 1.55
C ASN A 67 -7.74 -8.98 1.28
N TYR A 68 -7.52 -8.43 0.10
CA TYR A 68 -6.20 -8.11 -0.41
C TYR A 68 -6.19 -6.73 -1.05
N ARG A 69 -5.06 -6.04 -0.89
CA ARG A 69 -4.69 -4.88 -1.71
C ARG A 69 -3.62 -5.33 -2.67
N MET A 70 -4.06 -5.68 -3.88
CA MET A 70 -3.21 -6.25 -4.92
C MET A 70 -2.73 -5.18 -5.89
N PHE A 71 -1.47 -5.26 -6.30
CA PHE A 71 -0.87 -4.40 -7.30
C PHE A 71 0.15 -5.19 -8.11
N ILE A 72 0.46 -4.70 -9.31
CA ILE A 72 1.43 -5.31 -10.21
C ILE A 72 2.52 -4.26 -10.44
N LEU A 73 3.77 -4.68 -10.33
CA LEU A 73 4.92 -3.82 -10.62
C LEU A 73 5.47 -4.14 -12.03
N PRO A 74 6.32 -3.26 -12.61
CA PRO A 74 6.92 -3.47 -13.93
C PRO A 74 7.79 -4.73 -14.05
N ASP A 75 8.22 -5.31 -12.93
CA ASP A 75 8.91 -6.60 -12.90
C ASP A 75 8.02 -7.79 -13.30
N GLY A 76 6.72 -7.55 -13.54
CA GLY A 76 5.74 -8.54 -13.97
C GLY A 76 5.15 -9.36 -12.83
N HIS A 77 5.55 -9.11 -11.58
CA HIS A 77 5.04 -9.82 -10.42
C HIS A 77 3.79 -9.15 -9.84
N THR A 78 2.89 -9.99 -9.34
CA THR A 78 1.77 -9.52 -8.51
C THR A 78 2.22 -9.47 -7.06
N TYR A 79 1.87 -8.38 -6.39
CA TYR A 79 2.12 -8.18 -4.97
C TYR A 79 0.80 -7.93 -4.26
N GLN A 80 0.71 -8.37 -3.01
CA GLN A 80 -0.49 -8.18 -2.21
C GLN A 80 -0.19 -7.91 -0.74
N TRP A 81 -0.96 -6.99 -0.16
CA TRP A 81 -1.09 -6.89 1.28
C TRP A 81 -2.32 -7.66 1.75
N THR A 82 -2.10 -8.61 2.65
CA THR A 82 -3.19 -9.40 3.24
C THR A 82 -3.93 -8.60 4.33
N GLY A 83 -5.23 -8.84 4.49
CA GLY A 83 -6.07 -8.12 5.45
C GLY A 83 -5.90 -8.63 6.87
N LYS A 84 -6.02 -9.94 7.05
CA LYS A 84 -5.97 -10.59 8.36
C LYS A 84 -4.55 -10.62 8.93
N THR A 85 -3.60 -11.08 8.12
CA THR A 85 -2.22 -11.33 8.58
C THR A 85 -1.27 -10.16 8.37
N ARG A 86 -1.62 -9.22 7.47
CA ARG A 86 -0.85 -8.00 7.15
C ARG A 86 0.56 -8.31 6.64
N TYR A 87 0.69 -9.40 5.90
CA TYR A 87 1.90 -9.72 5.16
C TYR A 87 1.88 -9.05 3.81
N LEU A 88 3.07 -8.63 3.36
CA LEU A 88 3.34 -8.31 1.96
C LEU A 88 3.82 -9.59 1.31
N GLU A 89 3.06 -10.05 0.32
CA GLU A 89 3.32 -11.28 -0.40
C GLU A 89 3.60 -10.96 -1.87
N ARG A 90 4.65 -11.57 -2.42
CA ARG A 90 4.87 -11.68 -3.86
C ARG A 90 4.22 -12.97 -4.34
N VAL A 91 3.34 -12.84 -5.31
CA VAL A 91 2.56 -13.92 -5.89
C VAL A 91 3.15 -14.28 -7.25
N THR A 92 3.55 -15.54 -7.40
CA THR A 92 4.05 -16.09 -8.67
C THR A 92 3.14 -17.22 -9.10
N ASP A 93 2.47 -17.04 -10.25
CA ASP A 93 1.78 -18.12 -10.94
C ASP A 93 2.81 -18.92 -11.75
N ARG A 94 2.97 -20.21 -11.45
CA ARG A 94 3.94 -21.07 -12.13
C ARG A 94 3.38 -21.75 -13.39
N SER A 95 2.08 -21.70 -13.66
CA SER A 95 1.48 -22.45 -14.77
C SER A 95 0.32 -21.75 -15.51
N GLY A 96 -0.08 -20.54 -15.13
CA GLY A 96 -1.23 -19.83 -15.73
C GLY A 96 -2.58 -20.39 -15.29
N THR A 97 -2.58 -21.28 -14.29
CA THR A 97 -3.77 -21.88 -13.66
C THR A 97 -3.65 -21.64 -12.17
N GLN A 98 -4.73 -21.19 -11.51
CA GLN A 98 -4.75 -20.81 -10.09
C GLN A 98 -4.20 -21.90 -9.13
N ASP A 99 -4.18 -23.17 -9.57
CA ASP A 99 -3.71 -24.32 -8.79
C ASP A 99 -2.19 -24.37 -8.50
N THR A 100 -1.36 -23.49 -9.07
CA THR A 100 0.10 -23.48 -8.80
C THR A 100 0.62 -22.16 -8.24
N GLU A 101 -0.26 -21.34 -7.68
CA GLU A 101 0.10 -20.06 -7.06
C GLU A 101 1.08 -20.26 -5.89
N VAL A 102 2.25 -19.63 -5.98
CA VAL A 102 3.24 -19.57 -4.88
C VAL A 102 3.22 -18.17 -4.30
N ARG A 103 2.97 -18.07 -2.98
CA ARG A 103 3.00 -16.83 -2.21
C ARG A 103 4.27 -16.78 -1.35
N GLU A 104 5.16 -15.85 -1.66
CA GLU A 104 6.36 -15.58 -0.87
C GLU A 104 6.14 -14.36 0.02
N ARG A 105 6.37 -14.49 1.33
CA ARG A 105 6.28 -13.35 2.26
C ARG A 105 7.57 -12.56 2.24
N ILE A 106 7.49 -11.31 1.79
CA ILE A 106 8.64 -10.41 1.61
C ILE A 106 8.58 -9.21 2.56
N GLY A 107 7.47 -9.05 3.29
CA GLY A 107 7.33 -8.04 4.32
C GLY A 107 6.14 -8.31 5.24
N ALA A 108 6.06 -7.54 6.32
CA ALA A 108 5.00 -7.65 7.32
C ALA A 108 4.73 -6.28 7.97
N ALA A 109 3.46 -5.98 8.22
CA ALA A 109 3.04 -4.81 8.97
C ALA A 109 2.41 -5.22 10.31
N ARG A 110 2.81 -4.52 11.38
CA ARG A 110 2.31 -4.75 12.73
C ARG A 110 1.89 -3.43 13.36
N ARG A 111 0.70 -3.42 13.96
CA ARG A 111 0.24 -2.28 14.76
C ARG A 111 0.93 -2.30 16.12
N ILE A 112 1.64 -1.23 16.48
CA ILE A 112 2.38 -1.11 17.75
C ILE A 112 1.79 -0.04 18.68
N GLY A 113 0.80 0.70 18.21
CA GLY A 113 0.04 1.66 19.01
C GLY A 113 -1.22 2.10 18.28
N THR A 114 -1.97 3.05 18.85
CA THR A 114 -3.26 3.50 18.29
C THR A 114 -3.13 3.99 16.85
N ARG A 115 -2.04 4.66 16.50
CA ARG A 115 -1.80 5.18 15.14
C ARG A 115 -0.41 4.85 14.61
N ILE A 116 0.30 3.94 15.27
CA ILE A 116 1.70 3.63 14.97
C ILE A 116 1.77 2.23 14.39
N TRP A 117 2.42 2.12 13.23
CA TRP A 117 2.62 0.89 12.49
C TRP A 117 4.11 0.66 12.30
N GLU A 118 4.54 -0.56 12.60
CA GLU A 118 5.87 -1.06 12.26
C GLU A 118 5.76 -1.86 10.97
N ILE A 119 6.65 -1.62 10.01
CA ILE A 119 6.74 -2.42 8.79
C ILE A 119 8.15 -2.99 8.69
N LYS A 120 8.24 -4.31 8.54
CA LYS A 120 9.48 -5.04 8.34
C LYS A 120 9.51 -5.58 6.92
N PHE A 121 10.58 -5.33 6.20
CA PHE A 121 10.77 -5.77 4.82
C PHE A 121 12.26 -5.75 4.48
N ASP A 122 12.62 -6.38 3.36
CA ASP A 122 13.98 -6.35 2.81
C ASP A 122 14.03 -5.39 1.62
N GLU A 123 14.79 -4.30 1.74
CA GLU A 123 14.98 -3.30 0.68
C GLU A 123 15.62 -3.88 -0.58
N ARG A 124 16.27 -5.05 -0.50
CA ARG A 124 16.80 -5.77 -1.67
C ARG A 124 15.70 -6.39 -2.53
N GLN A 125 14.52 -6.62 -1.96
CA GLN A 125 13.38 -7.23 -2.65
C GLN A 125 12.42 -6.19 -3.19
N LEU A 126 12.17 -5.11 -2.43
CA LEU A 126 11.35 -3.99 -2.86
C LEU A 126 11.85 -2.66 -2.27
N PRO A 127 11.83 -1.55 -3.06
CA PRO A 127 12.13 -0.22 -2.54
C PRO A 127 11.19 0.17 -1.40
N ALA A 128 11.74 0.89 -0.42
CA ALA A 128 11.02 1.36 0.75
C ALA A 128 9.79 2.20 0.38
N GLU A 129 9.90 3.02 -0.67
CA GLU A 129 8.84 3.87 -1.19
C GLU A 129 7.64 3.03 -1.65
N VAL A 130 7.89 1.93 -2.35
CA VAL A 130 6.82 1.02 -2.80
C VAL A 130 6.13 0.40 -1.61
N VAL A 131 6.89 -0.10 -0.65
CA VAL A 131 6.37 -0.75 0.54
C VAL A 131 5.53 0.23 1.36
N PHE A 132 6.03 1.43 1.64
CA PHE A 132 5.30 2.42 2.44
C PHE A 132 4.06 2.96 1.71
N SER A 133 4.17 3.26 0.42
CA SER A 133 3.06 3.84 -0.35
C SER A 133 1.94 2.84 -0.61
N THR A 134 2.25 1.55 -0.74
CA THR A 134 1.22 0.51 -0.84
C THR A 134 0.64 0.16 0.52
N ALA A 135 1.46 0.14 1.59
CA ALA A 135 1.00 -0.13 2.94
C ALA A 135 0.05 0.94 3.48
N ILE A 136 0.27 2.22 3.18
CA ILE A 136 -0.63 3.28 3.66
C ILE A 136 -2.04 3.14 3.08
N VAL A 137 -2.17 2.62 1.86
CA VAL A 137 -3.46 2.26 1.26
C VAL A 137 -4.12 1.16 2.09
N SER A 138 -3.41 0.07 2.38
CA SER A 138 -3.93 -1.01 3.24
C SER A 138 -4.27 -0.52 4.65
N ILE A 139 -3.45 0.33 5.26
CA ILE A 139 -3.75 0.88 6.58
C ILE A 139 -5.07 1.65 6.54
N LEU A 140 -5.25 2.54 5.57
CA LEU A 140 -6.39 3.46 5.52
C LEU A 140 -7.68 2.80 5.04
N ASP A 141 -7.58 1.86 4.13
CA ASP A 141 -8.73 1.25 3.48
C ASP A 141 -9.02 -0.18 3.94
N GLN A 142 -8.17 -0.82 4.74
CA GLN A 142 -8.34 -2.24 5.11
C GLN A 142 -8.08 -2.52 6.59
N TRP A 143 -6.99 -1.99 7.16
CA TRP A 143 -6.56 -2.37 8.52
C TRP A 143 -7.05 -1.42 9.62
N ASN A 144 -7.46 -0.20 9.29
CA ASN A 144 -7.94 0.82 10.24
C ASN A 144 -9.45 1.09 10.12
N THR A 145 -10.23 0.00 10.06
CA THR A 145 -11.64 0.02 9.69
C THR A 145 -12.46 -0.70 10.75
N VAL A 146 -13.60 -0.13 11.16
CA VAL A 146 -14.43 -0.69 12.26
C VAL A 146 -15.38 -1.78 11.74
N PHE A 147 -15.85 -1.64 10.51
CA PHE A 147 -16.75 -2.56 9.83
C PHE A 147 -16.32 -2.69 8.36
N GLY A 148 -16.22 -3.93 7.89
CA GLY A 148 -16.03 -4.25 6.47
C GLY A 148 -17.21 -5.09 5.99
N VAL A 149 -17.99 -4.56 5.04
CA VAL A 149 -19.07 -5.31 4.37
C VAL A 149 -18.80 -5.29 2.87
N GLY A 150 -18.60 -6.46 2.27
CA GLY A 150 -18.39 -6.58 0.82
C GLY A 150 -17.21 -5.76 0.27
N GLY A 151 -16.19 -5.48 1.09
CA GLY A 151 -15.05 -4.65 0.69
C GLY A 151 -15.21 -3.15 0.86
N ILE A 152 -16.33 -2.70 1.40
CA ILE A 152 -16.54 -1.29 1.79
C ILE A 152 -16.18 -1.16 3.27
N PHE A 153 -15.25 -0.26 3.54
CA PHE A 153 -14.68 -0.08 4.87
C PHE A 153 -15.02 1.28 5.46
N LEU A 154 -15.67 1.29 6.62
CA LEU A 154 -15.92 2.51 7.37
C LEU A 154 -14.67 2.91 8.14
N LYS A 155 -14.06 4.04 7.74
CA LYS A 155 -12.82 4.58 8.33
C LYS A 155 -13.04 4.96 9.79
N SER A 156 -12.23 4.40 10.70
CA SER A 156 -12.40 4.65 12.13
C SER A 156 -11.90 6.03 12.57
N ASP A 157 -11.04 6.69 11.77
CA ASP A 157 -10.33 7.89 12.20
C ASP A 157 -9.95 8.79 11.01
N LYS A 158 -10.28 10.08 11.06
CA LYS A 158 -9.98 11.06 10.00
C LYS A 158 -8.54 11.61 10.06
N ASN A 159 -7.83 11.41 11.16
CA ASN A 159 -6.48 11.96 11.39
C ASN A 159 -5.49 10.83 11.77
N LEU A 160 -4.95 10.15 10.76
CA LEU A 160 -3.92 9.13 10.95
C LEU A 160 -2.52 9.76 10.78
N THR A 161 -1.64 9.57 11.77
CA THR A 161 -0.22 9.91 11.65
C THR A 161 0.56 8.61 11.62
N VAL A 162 0.99 8.17 10.44
CA VAL A 162 1.79 6.95 10.30
C VAL A 162 3.27 7.31 10.37
N LYS A 163 3.96 6.74 11.35
CA LYS A 163 5.42 6.81 11.48
C LYS A 163 5.97 5.43 11.16
N PHE A 164 6.89 5.35 10.21
CA PHE A 164 7.62 4.13 9.92
C PHE A 164 8.98 4.19 10.61
N GLN A 165 9.39 3.07 11.19
CA GLN A 165 10.75 2.87 11.68
C GLN A 165 11.34 1.75 10.82
N SER A 166 12.40 2.10 10.09
CA SER A 166 13.33 1.16 9.45
C SER A 166 14.30 0.63 10.49
#